data_AF-X1AUZ0-F1
#
_entry.id   AF-X1AUZ0-F1
#
_cell.length_a   1.000
_cell.length_b   1.000
_cell.length_c   1.000
_cell.angle_alpha   90.00
_cell.angle_beta   90.00
_cell.angle_gamma   90.00
#
_symmetry.space_group_name_H-M   'P 1'
#
loop_
_entity.id
_entity.type
_entity.pdbx_description
1 polymer ?
#
loop_
_entity_poly.entity_id
_entity_poly.type
_entity_poly.pdbx_seq_one_letter_code
_entity_poly.pdbx_strand_id
1 'polypeptide(L)'
;IIIDTVSADVDISNLDINNFQCKTVSGDLRIEFLGSDNLTLKTTSGNINMLNILGNLKVDSVSGDINVGYRVFDNNVDIKTTSGKVKIDLPQNAEFYLKTNTVSGEVVAKFPITIISFNKMNQLEGTVGTGDNRIIVDTVSGSIYLNK
;
A
#
# COMPACT_ATOMS: atom_id res chain seq x y z
N ILE A 1 -5.37 -17.18 -6.85
CA ILE A 1 -4.10 -17.86 -6.50
C ILE A 1 -3.80 -17.64 -5.02
N ILE A 2 -3.34 -18.68 -4.32
CA ILE A 2 -2.90 -18.59 -2.92
C ILE A 2 -1.46 -19.10 -2.84
N ILE A 3 -0.57 -18.31 -2.26
CA ILE A 3 0.83 -18.67 -2.01
C ILE A 3 1.09 -18.54 -0.52
N ASP A 4 1.56 -19.61 0.12
CA ASP A 4 1.99 -19.61 1.51
C ASP A 4 3.44 -20.12 1.55
N THR A 5 4.34 -19.35 2.16
CA THR A 5 5.75 -19.74 2.36
C THR A 5 6.25 -19.29 3.73
N VAL A 6 7.38 -19.85 4.17
CA VAL A 6 8.01 -19.48 5.45
C VAL A 6 9.27 -18.65 5.21
N SER A 7 10.10 -19.07 4.26
CA SER A 7 11.41 -18.45 4.00
C SER A 7 11.76 -18.61 2.54
N ALA A 8 11.10 -17.81 1.70
CA ALA A 8 11.41 -17.74 0.28
C ALA A 8 10.99 -16.39 -0.29
N ASP A 9 11.74 -15.92 -1.27
CA ASP A 9 11.33 -14.80 -2.11
C ASP A 9 10.17 -15.26 -3.02
N VAL A 10 9.23 -14.35 -3.26
CA VAL A 10 8.08 -14.59 -4.15
C VAL A 10 8.13 -13.54 -5.25
N ASP A 11 8.44 -14.00 -6.47
CA ASP A 11 8.41 -13.16 -7.67
C ASP A 11 7.21 -13.54 -8.54
N ILE A 12 6.30 -12.59 -8.77
CA ILE A 12 5.12 -12.73 -9.63
C ILE A 12 5.16 -11.68 -10.72
N SER A 13 4.95 -12.09 -11.97
CA SER A 13 4.86 -11.15 -13.08
C SER A 13 3.76 -11.50 -14.07
N ASN A 14 3.17 -10.50 -14.70
CA ASN A 14 2.24 -10.61 -15.83
C ASN A 14 1.06 -11.56 -15.58
N LEU A 15 0.27 -11.26 -14.56
CA LEU A 15 -0.81 -12.11 -14.09
C LEU A 15 -2.11 -11.32 -14.00
N ASP A 16 -3.21 -11.90 -14.49
CA ASP A 16 -4.55 -11.33 -14.38
C ASP A 16 -5.49 -12.40 -13.82
N ILE A 17 -5.99 -12.18 -12.61
CA ILE A 17 -6.77 -13.15 -11.83
C ILE A 17 -7.73 -12.44 -10.90
N ASN A 18 -8.90 -13.01 -10.61
CA ASN A 18 -9.86 -12.29 -9.76
C ASN A 18 -9.38 -12.08 -8.31
N ASN A 19 -8.61 -13.02 -7.76
CA ASN A 19 -8.17 -12.97 -6.37
C ASN A 19 -6.75 -13.51 -6.20
N PHE A 20 -5.88 -12.69 -5.61
CA PHE A 20 -4.51 -13.04 -5.25
C PHE A 20 -4.30 -12.94 -3.74
N GLN A 21 -3.75 -14.00 -3.14
CA GLN A 21 -3.33 -13.99 -1.74
C GLN A 21 -1.91 -14.52 -1.61
N CYS A 22 -1.06 -13.79 -0.89
CA CYS A 22 0.28 -14.25 -0.54
C CYS A 22 0.54 -14.07 0.94
N LYS A 23 1.02 -15.13 1.61
CA LYS A 23 1.48 -15.08 2.99
C LYS A 23 2.91 -15.59 3.07
N THR A 24 3.78 -14.83 3.74
CA THR A 24 5.11 -15.29 4.09
C THR A 24 5.46 -14.95 5.53
N VAL A 25 6.37 -15.72 6.13
CA VAL A 25 7.02 -15.31 7.38
C VAL A 25 8.24 -14.43 7.06
N SER A 26 9.07 -14.87 6.11
CA SER A 26 10.30 -14.17 5.69
C SER A 26 10.57 -14.34 4.20
N GLY A 27 11.20 -13.34 3.60
CA GLY A 27 11.51 -13.27 2.17
C GLY A 27 10.86 -12.06 1.51
N ASP A 28 11.45 -11.60 0.42
CA ASP A 28 10.94 -10.43 -0.31
C ASP A 28 9.80 -10.83 -1.26
N LEU A 29 8.81 -9.97 -1.40
CA LEU A 29 7.74 -10.13 -2.38
C LEU A 29 7.95 -9.10 -3.49
N ARG A 30 8.12 -9.57 -4.72
CA ARG A 30 8.19 -8.71 -5.92
C ARG A 30 7.04 -9.07 -6.83
N ILE A 31 6.18 -8.11 -7.10
CA ILE A 31 5.00 -8.29 -7.96
C ILE A 31 5.04 -7.21 -9.04
N GLU A 32 4.96 -7.62 -10.30
CA GLU A 32 4.95 -6.71 -11.43
C GLU A 32 3.81 -7.05 -12.39
N PHE A 33 3.04 -6.06 -12.84
CA PHE A 33 1.92 -6.28 -13.77
C PHE A 33 0.92 -7.33 -13.26
N LEU A 34 0.33 -7.08 -12.09
CA LEU A 34 -0.72 -7.91 -11.50
C LEU A 34 -2.06 -7.17 -11.55
N GLY A 35 -2.99 -7.70 -12.34
CA GLY A 35 -4.40 -7.33 -12.30
C GLY A 35 -5.17 -8.29 -11.42
N SER A 36 -5.90 -7.77 -10.42
CA SER A 36 -6.79 -8.61 -9.62
C SER A 36 -7.86 -7.80 -8.91
N ASP A 37 -9.10 -8.29 -8.78
CA ASP A 37 -10.13 -7.56 -8.05
C ASP A 37 -9.71 -7.32 -6.59
N ASN A 38 -9.10 -8.34 -5.97
CA ASN A 38 -8.59 -8.29 -4.60
C ASN A 38 -7.19 -8.90 -4.45
N LEU A 39 -6.25 -8.11 -3.97
CA LEU A 39 -4.88 -8.49 -3.62
C LEU A 39 -4.73 -8.44 -2.10
N THR A 40 -4.40 -9.56 -1.48
CA THR A 40 -4.13 -9.64 -0.03
C THR A 40 -2.74 -10.18 0.25
N LEU A 41 -1.90 -9.37 0.87
CA LEU A 41 -0.54 -9.75 1.27
C LEU A 41 -0.40 -9.75 2.79
N LYS A 42 0.25 -10.78 3.33
CA LYS A 42 0.66 -10.81 4.73
C LYS A 42 2.12 -11.23 4.85
N THR A 43 2.93 -10.45 5.57
CA THR A 43 4.32 -10.81 5.87
C THR A 43 4.69 -10.52 7.32
N THR A 44 5.64 -11.26 7.89
CA THR A 44 6.24 -10.89 9.18
C THR A 44 7.51 -10.07 8.96
N SER A 45 8.38 -10.52 8.06
CA SER A 45 9.57 -9.78 7.66
C SER A 45 9.84 -9.91 6.17
N GLY A 46 10.39 -8.85 5.58
CA GLY A 46 10.73 -8.80 4.16
C GLY A 46 10.09 -7.61 3.46
N ASN A 47 10.70 -7.17 2.38
CA ASN A 47 10.20 -6.02 1.64
C ASN A 47 9.12 -6.46 0.66
N ILE A 48 8.10 -5.62 0.51
CA ILE A 48 7.06 -5.78 -0.49
C ILE A 48 7.29 -4.72 -1.55
N ASN A 49 7.54 -5.14 -2.78
CA ASN A 49 7.63 -4.25 -3.93
C ASN A 49 6.62 -4.68 -4.98
N MET A 50 5.64 -3.82 -5.24
CA MET A 50 4.61 -4.04 -6.22
C MET A 50 4.56 -2.90 -7.22
N LEU A 51 4.67 -3.21 -8.50
CA LEU A 51 4.69 -2.23 -9.57
C LEU A 51 3.63 -2.56 -10.62
N ASN A 52 2.98 -1.53 -11.15
CA ASN A 52 1.95 -1.66 -12.19
C ASN A 52 0.78 -2.56 -11.78
N ILE A 53 0.30 -2.42 -10.54
CA ILE A 53 -0.86 -3.18 -10.06
C ILE A 53 -2.19 -2.52 -10.43
N LEU A 54 -3.23 -3.35 -10.51
CA LEU A 54 -4.64 -2.95 -10.63
C LEU A 54 -5.44 -3.78 -9.62
N GLY A 55 -6.41 -3.18 -8.94
CA GLY A 55 -7.21 -3.87 -7.94
C GLY A 55 -7.23 -3.28 -6.54
N ASN A 56 -8.13 -3.81 -5.71
CA ASN A 56 -8.11 -3.49 -4.29
C ASN A 56 -6.92 -4.16 -3.62
N LEU A 57 -6.20 -3.41 -2.79
CA LEU A 57 -5.02 -3.89 -2.08
C LEU A 57 -5.25 -3.90 -0.57
N LYS A 58 -4.90 -5.03 0.04
CA LYS A 58 -4.75 -5.17 1.48
C LYS A 58 -3.38 -5.73 1.83
N VAL A 59 -2.62 -5.04 2.67
CA VAL A 59 -1.30 -5.49 3.15
C VAL A 59 -1.24 -5.44 4.68
N ASP A 60 -0.89 -6.56 5.30
CA ASP A 60 -0.52 -6.63 6.71
C ASP A 60 0.97 -7.03 6.82
N SER A 61 1.81 -6.18 7.42
CA SER A 61 3.23 -6.48 7.67
C SER A 61 3.59 -6.24 9.13
N VAL A 62 4.65 -6.91 9.62
CA VAL A 62 5.27 -6.54 10.91
C VAL A 62 6.49 -5.66 10.66
N SER A 63 7.41 -6.07 9.79
CA SER A 63 8.60 -5.29 9.45
C SER A 63 9.00 -5.43 7.99
N GLY A 64 9.52 -4.34 7.42
CA GLY A 64 9.96 -4.29 6.02
C GLY A 64 9.32 -3.11 5.30
N ASP A 65 9.97 -2.67 4.23
CA ASP A 65 9.46 -1.57 3.42
C ASP A 65 8.40 -2.06 2.44
N ILE A 66 7.35 -1.26 2.27
CA ILE A 66 6.23 -1.53 1.37
C ILE A 66 6.25 -0.46 0.29
N ASN A 67 6.49 -0.86 -0.95
CA ASN A 67 6.46 -0.01 -2.13
C ASN A 67 5.37 -0.50 -3.06
N VAL A 68 4.44 0.39 -3.42
CA VAL A 68 3.27 0.07 -4.25
C VAL A 68 3.14 1.11 -5.35
N GLY A 69 3.09 0.68 -6.60
CA GLY A 69 2.88 1.51 -7.76
C GLY A 69 1.63 1.12 -8.53
N TYR A 70 0.70 2.06 -8.69
CA TYR A 70 -0.48 1.91 -9.53
C TYR A 70 -0.26 2.56 -10.90
N ARG A 71 -0.71 1.89 -11.96
CA ARG A 71 -0.74 2.47 -13.31
C ARG A 71 -2.03 3.26 -13.57
N VAL A 72 -3.13 2.72 -13.05
CA VAL A 72 -4.46 3.35 -13.00
C VAL A 72 -4.94 3.19 -11.57
N PHE A 73 -5.59 4.22 -11.02
CA PHE A 73 -6.08 4.20 -9.64
C PHE A 73 -7.59 4.43 -9.59
N ASP A 74 -8.30 3.32 -9.47
CA ASP A 74 -9.76 3.22 -9.35
C ASP A 74 -10.17 2.23 -8.24
N ASN A 75 -9.30 2.01 -7.25
CA ASN A 75 -9.44 0.96 -6.24
C ASN A 75 -9.12 1.42 -4.82
N ASN A 76 -9.44 0.56 -3.85
CA ASN A 76 -9.16 0.82 -2.44
C ASN A 76 -7.83 0.22 -1.98
N VAL A 77 -7.15 0.91 -1.06
CA VAL A 77 -5.88 0.49 -0.45
C VAL A 77 -6.00 0.52 1.08
N ASP A 78 -5.65 -0.59 1.72
CA ASP A 78 -5.53 -0.74 3.18
C ASP A 78 -4.17 -1.35 3.51
N ILE A 79 -3.27 -0.57 4.12
CA ILE A 79 -1.92 -1.02 4.48
C ILE A 79 -1.73 -0.83 5.98
N LYS A 80 -1.32 -1.91 6.65
CA LYS A 80 -0.96 -1.91 8.06
C LYS A 80 0.44 -2.48 8.24
N THR A 81 1.32 -1.73 8.89
CA THR A 81 2.64 -2.24 9.28
C THR A 81 3.06 -1.80 10.67
N THR A 82 3.82 -2.62 11.39
CA THR A 82 4.39 -2.18 12.66
C THR A 82 5.61 -1.30 12.42
N SER A 83 6.53 -1.71 11.55
CA SER A 83 7.69 -0.90 11.19
C SER A 83 8.07 -0.98 9.72
N GLY A 84 8.69 0.10 9.24
CA GLY A 84 9.14 0.24 7.85
C GLY A 84 8.49 1.41 7.14
N LYS A 85 9.01 1.71 5.95
CA LYS A 85 8.49 2.77 5.09
C LYS A 85 7.33 2.24 4.26
N VAL A 86 6.27 3.04 4.14
CA VAL A 86 5.21 2.81 3.15
C VAL A 86 5.33 3.88 2.08
N LYS A 87 5.53 3.45 0.84
CA LYS A 87 5.56 4.31 -0.34
C LYS A 87 4.47 3.86 -1.31
N ILE A 88 3.58 4.79 -1.67
CA ILE A 88 2.55 4.56 -2.67
C ILE A 88 2.76 5.58 -3.79
N ASP A 89 3.03 5.08 -4.99
CA ASP A 89 3.14 5.86 -6.21
C ASP A 89 1.83 5.68 -7.00
N LEU A 90 1.15 6.79 -7.28
CA LEU A 90 -0.14 6.84 -7.94
C LEU A 90 -0.04 7.68 -9.21
N PRO A 91 -0.90 7.47 -10.22
CA PRO A 91 -0.93 8.34 -11.38
C PRO A 91 -1.37 9.77 -10.99
N GLN A 92 -0.92 10.77 -11.74
CA GLN A 92 -1.17 12.19 -11.42
C GLN A 92 -2.67 12.56 -11.34
N ASN A 93 -3.52 11.84 -12.08
CA ASN A 93 -4.97 12.02 -12.10
C ASN A 93 -5.70 11.15 -11.05
N ALA A 94 -5.00 10.52 -10.11
CA ALA A 94 -5.63 9.74 -9.06
C ALA A 94 -6.48 10.63 -8.14
N GLU A 95 -7.70 10.17 -7.88
CA GLU A 95 -8.63 10.78 -6.94
C GLU A 95 -8.91 9.79 -5.81
N PHE A 96 -8.84 10.27 -4.57
CA PHE A 96 -8.93 9.42 -3.39
C PHE A 96 -9.21 10.20 -2.11
N TYR A 97 -9.91 9.54 -1.20
CA TYR A 97 -9.88 9.84 0.22
C TYR A 97 -8.62 9.22 0.83
N LEU A 98 -7.88 10.01 1.62
CA LEU A 98 -6.69 9.59 2.33
C LEU A 98 -6.93 9.62 3.83
N LYS A 99 -6.55 8.55 4.51
CA LYS A 99 -6.39 8.52 5.96
C LYS A 99 -5.07 7.84 6.31
N THR A 100 -4.15 8.58 6.90
CA THR A 100 -2.89 8.03 7.38
C THR A 100 -2.74 8.23 8.87
N ASN A 101 -2.13 7.26 9.53
CA ASN A 101 -1.85 7.30 10.96
C ASN A 101 -0.49 6.65 11.23
N THR A 102 0.42 7.38 11.86
CA THR A 102 1.69 6.84 12.35
C THR A 102 2.00 7.35 13.75
N VAL A 103 2.49 6.48 14.65
CA VAL A 103 2.90 6.92 16.00
C VAL A 103 4.24 7.65 15.92
N SER A 104 5.22 7.09 15.20
CA SER A 104 6.50 7.74 14.93
C SER A 104 6.88 7.64 13.45
N GLY A 105 7.16 8.77 12.83
CA GLY A 105 7.59 8.87 11.44
C GLY A 105 7.01 10.10 10.79
N GLU A 106 7.29 10.27 9.49
CA GLU A 106 6.80 11.39 8.72
C GLU A 106 5.69 10.94 7.79
N VAL A 107 4.69 11.81 7.58
CA VAL A 107 3.70 11.64 6.51
C VAL A 107 3.94 12.72 5.47
N VAL A 108 4.27 12.31 4.25
CA VAL A 108 4.48 13.21 3.12
C VAL A 108 3.57 12.79 1.99
N ALA A 109 2.69 13.69 1.54
CA ALA A 109 1.84 13.45 0.40
C ALA A 109 2.03 14.54 -0.66
N LYS A 110 2.45 14.14 -1.86
CA LYS A 110 2.71 15.05 -3.00
C LYS A 110 1.48 15.24 -3.89
N PHE A 111 0.32 15.42 -3.25
CA PHE A 111 -0.97 15.65 -3.89
C PHE A 111 -1.63 16.91 -3.34
N PRO A 112 -2.50 17.59 -4.11
CA PRO A 112 -3.27 18.75 -3.65
C PRO A 112 -4.42 18.30 -2.72
N ILE A 113 -4.08 17.88 -1.50
CA ILE A 113 -5.04 17.34 -0.54
C ILE A 113 -5.86 18.46 0.08
N THR A 114 -7.19 18.32 0.00
CA THR A 114 -8.13 19.09 0.81
C THR A 114 -8.22 18.43 2.18
N ILE A 115 -7.61 19.06 3.19
CA ILE A 115 -7.52 18.50 4.55
C ILE A 115 -8.90 18.55 5.22
N ILE A 116 -9.37 17.38 5.67
CA ILE A 116 -10.58 17.24 6.51
C ILE A 116 -10.17 17.29 7.99
N SER A 117 -9.11 16.58 8.34
CA SER A 117 -8.56 16.57 9.70
C SER A 117 -7.05 16.39 9.66
N PHE A 118 -6.35 17.13 10.51
CA PHE A 118 -4.92 16.99 10.71
C PHE A 118 -4.60 17.19 12.19
N ASN A 119 -3.75 16.33 12.72
CA ASN A 119 -3.32 16.35 14.11
C ASN A 119 -1.78 16.40 14.14
N LYS A 120 -1.21 17.15 15.11
CA LYS A 120 0.23 17.23 15.39
C LYS A 120 0.92 15.87 15.62
N MET A 121 0.17 14.79 15.85
CA MET A 121 0.64 13.41 16.02
C MET A 121 0.59 12.61 14.70
N ASN A 122 1.04 13.20 13.58
CA ASN A 122 1.25 12.53 12.29
C ASN A 122 0.02 11.80 11.72
N GLN A 123 -1.18 12.36 11.94
CA GLN A 123 -2.41 11.90 11.32
C GLN A 123 -2.84 12.90 10.25
N LEU A 124 -3.07 12.39 9.04
CA LEU A 124 -3.54 13.17 7.90
C LEU A 124 -4.81 12.51 7.38
N GLU A 125 -5.89 13.28 7.32
CA GLU A 125 -7.14 12.88 6.71
C GLU A 125 -7.61 13.96 5.74
N GLY A 126 -7.93 13.58 4.51
CA GLY A 126 -8.31 14.53 3.48
C GLY A 126 -8.67 13.85 2.17
N THR A 127 -9.03 14.65 1.18
CA THR A 127 -9.45 14.17 -0.14
C THR A 127 -8.67 14.82 -1.27
N VAL A 128 -8.53 14.08 -2.37
CA VAL A 128 -8.06 14.54 -3.67
C VAL A 128 -9.16 14.20 -4.67
N GLY A 129 -9.69 15.18 -5.40
CA GLY A 129 -10.81 14.95 -6.32
C GLY A 129 -12.11 14.58 -5.61
N THR A 130 -12.88 13.63 -6.17
CA THR A 130 -14.16 13.16 -5.60
C THR A 130 -13.98 12.38 -4.30
N GLY A 131 -12.88 11.63 -4.17
CA GLY A 131 -12.61 10.78 -3.03
C GLY A 131 -13.38 9.45 -3.02
N ASP A 132 -13.87 8.99 -4.17
CA ASP A 132 -14.64 7.74 -4.29
C ASP A 132 -13.86 6.49 -3.86
N ASN A 133 -12.54 6.52 -4.09
CA ASN A 133 -11.61 5.48 -3.67
C ASN A 133 -10.92 5.86 -2.37
N ARG A 134 -10.54 4.88 -1.54
CA ARG A 134 -9.85 5.15 -0.27
C ARG A 134 -8.44 4.60 -0.21
N ILE A 135 -7.55 5.37 0.42
CA ILE A 135 -6.22 4.96 0.82
C ILE A 135 -6.12 5.10 2.33
N ILE A 136 -5.99 3.98 3.02
CA ILE A 136 -5.84 3.92 4.46
C ILE A 136 -4.49 3.29 4.77
N VAL A 137 -3.65 4.00 5.53
CA VAL A 137 -2.32 3.53 5.93
C VAL A 137 -2.13 3.72 7.42
N ASP A 138 -1.97 2.63 8.15
CA ASP A 138 -1.65 2.61 9.58
C ASP A 138 -0.24 2.07 9.80
N THR A 139 0.60 2.84 10.49
CA THR A 139 1.92 2.39 10.94
C THR A 139 2.15 2.67 12.43
N VAL A 140 3.02 1.89 13.08
CA VAL A 140 3.49 2.26 14.44
C VAL A 140 4.77 3.07 14.35
N SER A 141 5.82 2.52 13.73
CA SER A 141 7.11 3.17 13.54
C SER A 141 7.53 3.14 12.07
N GLY A 142 7.05 4.13 11.32
CA GLY A 142 7.17 4.14 9.87
C GLY A 142 6.81 5.49 9.28
N SER A 143 7.45 5.81 8.16
CA SER A 143 7.13 7.00 7.37
C SER A 143 6.28 6.61 6.18
N ILE A 144 5.31 7.45 5.85
CA ILE A 144 4.31 7.22 4.82
C ILE A 144 4.52 8.27 3.73
N TYR A 145 4.78 7.82 2.51
CA TYR A 145 5.02 8.66 1.35
C TYR A 145 3.98 8.35 0.27
N LEU A 146 3.19 9.36 -0.11
CA LEU A 146 2.34 9.31 -1.29
C LEU A 146 2.97 10.18 -2.38
N ASN A 147 3.34 9.59 -3.53
CA ASN A 147 3.87 10.30 -4.68
C ASN A 147 2.97 10.17 -5.91
N LYS A 148 3.15 11.13 -6.80
CA LYS A 148 2.63 11.14 -8.16
C LYS A 148 3.73 10.75 -9.15
#